data_AF-A0A9Y4K0G1-F1
#
_entry.id   AF-A0A9Y4K0G1-F1
#
_cell.length_a   1.000
_cell.length_b   1.000
_cell.length_c   1.000
_cell.angle_alpha   90.00
_cell.angle_beta   90.00
_cell.angle_gamma   90.00
#
_symmetry.space_group_name_H-M   'P 1'
#
loop_
_entity.id
_entity.type
_entity.pdbx_description
1 polymer ?
#
loop_
_entity_poly.entity_id
_entity_poly.type
_entity_poly.pdbx_seq_one_letter_code
_entity_poly.pdbx_strand_id
1 'polypeptide(L)'
;MERFKAVIFVLLVSCICRTLGQSCQGFCDIDLGACSCEPTCTSLKTCCTDYREYCVNTFPYSGTIFGGTDFVVLDATFNQSSQIICRFDDSIDTLGYVDDTSRGHCISPLLYETGWVSLHISDHGMRFDRVGSWLSVHSGKVDPKFKANLVNSTKWQYYGTPNVGGSLEMTWNTSLVRADRVNIELWGYKETGEPYSDNWQGRWEYLYSLAKHQPNSGSFSFVPKPAGNGFSSWELGSVRVSPSTYPDGTWNVQAAWTEDHALAWHLEEKFRQDSAAWALEKCLAWDLLEEELPNFLNEIIDCPCTLAQARADTGRFHTDYGCDIEKGSVCTHHPGSVHCVRAIQASPSYGAGQQCCYDKNGTQVLTADSIGGSTPDRAHDWGSPPFKKPPRIPGFSHWVHDVLSFYYCCLWSDNCKYYFKHRPSTDCREYEPPSSAVVFGDPHFITFDGVSYTFNGKGEYTLVTHRLLRIQGRTEPVNETSINATMLTSVAMENIRFNIIEVRLASAHNHLEVLQNHKTLSFAEQSWMNFDDSFVFCPTPTNVTVMFPSGAGVEVRLREGTMTTTVLLPEEFKGSIRGLLGNMNDDPKDDLVHSNGQPVQNYSNPEEVFRIGANFCK
;
A
#
# COMPACT_ATOMS: atom_id res chain seq x y z
N MET A 1 35.73 80.61 34.81
CA MET A 1 34.26 80.70 34.89
C MET A 1 33.72 79.33 34.48
N GLU A 2 33.57 78.45 35.46
CA GLU A 2 32.26 78.11 36.07
C GLU A 2 31.34 77.40 35.08
N ARG A 3 31.31 76.06 35.15
CA ARG A 3 30.22 75.25 35.72
C ARG A 3 28.93 75.36 34.91
N PHE A 4 28.55 74.25 34.25
CA PHE A 4 27.21 73.70 34.42
C PHE A 4 27.28 72.18 34.29
N LYS A 5 27.02 71.50 35.41
CA LYS A 5 26.76 70.06 35.46
C LYS A 5 25.30 69.85 35.08
N ALA A 6 25.04 69.18 33.97
CA ALA A 6 23.74 68.57 33.69
C ALA A 6 23.86 67.08 33.98
N VAL A 7 23.19 66.62 35.05
CA VAL A 7 23.06 65.20 35.39
C VAL A 7 21.91 64.65 34.55
N ILE A 8 22.22 63.80 33.57
CA ILE A 8 21.23 63.04 32.80
C ILE A 8 21.09 61.68 33.46
N PHE A 9 19.90 61.40 33.98
CA PHE A 9 19.50 60.11 34.53
C PHE A 9 19.24 59.15 33.35
N VAL A 10 20.11 58.16 33.14
CA VAL A 10 19.87 57.08 32.17
C VAL A 10 19.09 55.98 32.88
N LEU A 11 17.79 55.90 32.58
CA LEU A 11 16.96 54.74 32.89
C LEU A 11 17.43 53.56 32.04
N LEU A 12 18.12 52.60 32.67
CA LEU A 12 18.39 51.28 32.11
C LEU A 12 17.06 50.50 32.03
N VAL A 13 16.38 50.60 30.89
CA VAL A 13 15.36 49.64 30.51
C VAL A 13 16.10 48.39 30.01
N SER A 14 16.20 47.39 30.88
CA SER A 14 16.52 46.03 30.47
C SER A 14 15.35 45.52 29.63
N CYS A 15 15.41 45.74 28.32
CA CYS A 15 14.67 44.92 27.38
C CYS A 15 15.29 43.52 27.42
N ILE A 16 14.75 42.66 28.28
CA ILE A 16 14.86 41.22 28.06
C ILE A 16 14.04 40.95 26.79
N CYS A 17 14.70 41.05 25.63
CA CYS A 17 14.20 40.48 24.40
C CYS A 17 14.15 38.96 24.65
N ARG A 18 12.98 38.46 25.05
CA ARG A 18 12.68 37.04 24.81
C ARG A 18 12.68 36.91 23.30
N THR A 19 13.71 36.30 22.73
CA THR A 19 13.62 35.73 21.40
C THR A 19 12.38 34.85 21.44
N LEU A 20 11.30 35.21 20.74
CA LEU A 20 10.22 34.26 20.47
C LEU A 20 10.93 33.07 19.80
N GLY A 21 10.97 31.92 20.48
CA GLY A 21 11.50 30.71 19.87
C GLY A 21 10.74 30.47 18.57
N GLN A 22 11.48 30.13 17.52
CA GLN A 22 10.87 29.65 16.28
C GLN A 22 10.07 28.37 16.61
N SER A 23 8.86 28.29 16.07
CA SER A 23 7.87 27.24 16.39
C SER A 23 7.48 26.49 15.14
N CYS A 24 7.28 25.18 15.25
CA CYS A 24 6.79 24.35 14.15
C CYS A 24 5.28 24.45 13.91
N GLN A 25 4.55 25.25 14.70
CA GLN A 25 3.11 25.44 14.52
C GLN A 25 2.77 26.00 13.14
N GLY A 26 2.21 25.17 12.25
CA GLY A 26 1.92 25.55 10.86
C GLY A 26 3.15 25.65 9.95
N PHE A 27 4.32 25.17 10.39
CA PHE A 27 5.58 25.21 9.65
C PHE A 27 6.27 23.83 9.54
N CYS A 28 5.51 22.73 9.61
CA CYS A 28 6.08 21.41 9.34
C CYS A 28 6.68 21.35 7.94
N ASP A 29 7.80 20.62 7.81
CA ASP A 29 8.59 20.49 6.57
C ASP A 29 9.29 21.79 6.13
N ILE A 30 9.52 22.73 7.05
CA ILE A 30 10.23 24.00 6.79
C ILE A 30 11.45 24.15 7.70
N ASP A 31 12.59 24.54 7.12
CA ASP A 31 13.75 25.01 7.89
C ASP A 31 13.57 26.50 8.28
N LEU A 32 13.58 26.77 9.59
CA LEU A 32 13.42 28.13 10.13
C LEU A 32 14.79 28.81 10.34
N GLY A 33 15.89 28.10 10.13
CA GLY A 33 17.27 28.60 10.20
C GLY A 33 17.89 28.48 11.60
N ALA A 34 17.20 28.90 12.67
CA ALA A 34 17.72 28.70 14.04
C ALA A 34 17.41 27.29 14.57
N CYS A 35 16.32 26.70 14.08
CA CYS A 35 15.95 25.30 14.24
C CYS A 35 15.16 24.87 12.99
N SER A 36 14.99 23.56 12.80
CA SER A 36 14.27 23.01 11.65
C SER A 36 13.02 22.24 12.07
N CYS A 37 11.99 22.32 11.24
CA CYS A 37 10.75 21.52 11.33
C CYS A 37 10.68 20.48 10.20
N GLU A 38 11.79 20.25 9.50
CA GLU A 38 11.93 19.20 8.50
C GLU A 38 12.20 17.84 9.17
N PRO A 39 11.80 16.71 8.56
CA PRO A 39 12.06 15.37 9.10
C PRO A 39 13.55 15.08 9.37
N THR A 40 14.44 15.68 8.58
CA THR A 40 15.91 15.60 8.71
C THR A 40 16.43 16.19 10.03
N CYS A 41 15.66 17.05 10.70
CA CYS A 41 16.10 17.70 11.94
C CYS A 41 16.41 16.69 13.05
N THR A 42 15.74 15.52 13.04
CA THR A 42 15.92 14.50 14.09
C THR A 42 17.30 13.86 13.98
N SER A 43 17.72 13.50 12.77
CA SER A 43 19.04 12.91 12.52
C SER A 43 20.16 13.95 12.70
N LEU A 44 19.92 15.19 12.28
CA LEU A 44 20.86 16.31 12.42
C LEU A 44 20.90 16.91 13.84
N LYS A 45 19.96 16.54 14.71
CA LYS A 45 19.78 17.10 16.06
C LYS A 45 19.57 18.62 16.05
N THR A 46 18.82 19.11 15.07
CA THR A 46 18.52 20.54 14.84
C THR A 46 17.03 20.87 14.98
N CYS A 47 16.21 19.95 15.47
CA CYS A 47 14.76 20.17 15.59
C CYS A 47 14.42 21.35 16.50
N CYS A 48 13.37 22.09 16.14
CA CYS A 48 12.74 23.00 17.08
C CYS A 48 12.19 22.24 18.29
N THR A 49 12.15 22.91 19.45
CA THR A 49 11.77 22.26 20.72
C THR A 49 10.34 21.72 20.72
N ASP A 50 9.48 22.28 19.89
CA ASP A 50 8.07 21.91 19.73
C ASP A 50 7.79 21.09 18.46
N TYR A 51 8.83 20.59 17.78
CA TYR A 51 8.70 19.84 16.53
C TYR A 51 7.72 18.67 16.65
N ARG A 52 7.85 17.83 17.70
CA ARG A 52 6.98 16.67 17.90
C ARG A 52 5.59 17.00 18.44
N GLU A 53 5.41 18.20 18.98
CA GLU A 53 4.09 18.68 19.44
C GLU A 53 3.20 19.10 18.25
N TYR A 54 3.80 19.65 17.18
CA TYR A 54 3.07 20.12 16.00
C TYR A 54 3.23 19.24 14.76
N CYS A 55 4.38 18.62 14.54
CA CYS A 55 4.63 17.67 13.46
C CYS A 55 4.57 16.25 14.04
N VAL A 56 3.34 15.77 14.20
CA VAL A 56 3.00 14.66 15.07
C VAL A 56 3.14 13.31 14.36
N ASN A 57 3.46 12.29 15.16
CA ASN A 57 3.30 10.89 14.78
C ASN A 57 2.06 10.31 15.47
N THR A 58 1.61 9.15 15.01
CA THR A 58 0.42 8.48 15.53
C THR A 58 0.69 7.00 15.82
N PHE A 59 -0.08 6.42 16.73
CA PHE A 59 -0.06 4.99 17.00
C PHE A 59 -1.46 4.41 17.29
N PRO A 60 -1.90 3.35 16.59
CA PRO A 60 -1.29 2.88 15.35
C PRO A 60 -1.22 4.00 14.29
N TYR A 61 -0.30 3.92 13.34
CA TYR A 61 -0.21 4.89 12.24
C TYR A 61 -1.03 4.50 11.01
N SER A 62 -1.60 3.30 11.03
CA SER A 62 -2.38 2.73 9.94
C SER A 62 -3.70 2.11 10.41
N GLY A 63 -4.63 1.97 9.47
CA GLY A 63 -5.87 1.24 9.70
C GLY A 63 -6.61 0.93 8.41
N THR A 64 -7.67 0.13 8.52
CA THR A 64 -8.48 -0.26 7.36
C THR A 64 -9.17 0.94 6.71
N ILE A 65 -9.34 0.88 5.38
CA ILE A 65 -10.14 1.84 4.61
C ILE A 65 -11.57 1.99 5.12
N PHE A 66 -12.13 1.02 5.87
CA PHE A 66 -13.46 1.13 6.49
C PHE A 66 -13.56 2.19 7.60
N GLY A 67 -12.42 2.65 8.12
CA GLY A 67 -12.38 3.56 9.26
C GLY A 67 -12.67 2.87 10.60
N GLY A 68 -12.88 3.68 11.63
CA GLY A 68 -13.17 3.25 12.99
C GLY A 68 -11.94 2.86 13.80
N THR A 69 -10.74 3.00 13.26
CA THR A 69 -9.50 2.77 14.02
C THR A 69 -9.26 3.93 14.96
N ASP A 70 -9.17 3.62 16.25
CA ASP A 70 -8.83 4.56 17.31
C ASP A 70 -7.31 4.60 17.49
N PHE A 71 -6.73 5.78 17.33
CA PHE A 71 -5.28 5.98 17.43
C PHE A 71 -4.93 7.19 18.29
N VAL A 72 -3.78 7.11 18.94
CA VAL A 72 -3.25 8.16 19.81
C VAL A 72 -2.27 9.04 19.02
N VAL A 73 -2.30 10.33 19.30
CA VAL A 73 -1.30 11.32 18.85
C VAL A 73 -0.10 11.23 19.78
N LEU A 74 1.06 10.89 19.23
CA LEU A 74 2.29 10.73 20.01
C LEU A 74 2.95 12.08 20.26
N ASP A 75 3.59 12.20 21.42
CA ASP A 75 4.46 13.33 21.78
C ASP A 75 3.80 14.72 21.76
N ALA A 76 2.47 14.77 21.70
CA ALA A 76 1.66 15.98 21.80
C ALA A 76 0.76 15.95 23.04
N THR A 77 0.54 17.11 23.65
CA THR A 77 -0.24 17.24 24.88
C THR A 77 -1.49 18.09 24.68
N PHE A 78 -2.61 17.60 25.22
CA PHE A 78 -3.92 18.22 25.05
C PHE A 78 -4.57 18.52 26.40
N ASN A 79 -5.32 19.62 26.45
CA ASN A 79 -6.15 19.93 27.61
C ASN A 79 -7.30 18.91 27.68
N GLN A 80 -7.57 18.37 28.86
CA GLN A 80 -8.64 17.38 29.08
C GLN A 80 -10.03 17.90 28.70
N SER A 81 -10.24 19.22 28.69
CA SER A 81 -11.50 19.82 28.23
C SER A 81 -11.56 20.11 26.73
N SER A 82 -10.49 19.85 25.98
CA SER A 82 -10.44 20.12 24.53
C SER A 82 -11.31 19.15 23.75
N GLN A 83 -11.91 19.66 22.67
CA GLN A 83 -12.65 18.84 21.72
C GLN A 83 -11.77 18.62 20.50
N ILE A 84 -11.22 17.42 20.39
CA ILE A 84 -10.34 17.06 19.29
C ILE A 84 -11.16 16.89 18.01
N ILE A 85 -10.74 17.54 16.94
CA ILE A 85 -11.24 17.33 15.57
C ILE A 85 -10.06 16.93 14.71
N CYS A 86 -10.18 15.78 14.05
CA CYS A 86 -9.14 15.24 13.17
C CYS A 86 -9.66 15.24 11.73
N ARG A 87 -8.98 15.99 10.88
CA ARG A 87 -9.27 16.14 9.46
C ARG A 87 -8.36 15.23 8.65
N PHE A 88 -8.96 14.34 7.88
CA PHE A 88 -8.28 13.43 6.96
C PHE A 88 -8.52 13.87 5.53
N ASP A 89 -7.52 13.64 4.66
CA ASP A 89 -7.65 13.90 3.22
C ASP A 89 -8.20 15.31 2.94
N ASP A 90 -7.70 16.27 3.73
CA ASP A 90 -8.02 17.71 3.73
C ASP A 90 -9.52 18.09 3.84
N SER A 91 -10.42 17.13 4.02
CA SER A 91 -11.86 17.34 3.85
C SER A 91 -12.77 16.57 4.79
N ILE A 92 -12.28 15.49 5.41
CA ILE A 92 -13.11 14.60 6.25
C ILE A 92 -12.81 14.83 7.72
N ASP A 93 -13.73 15.52 8.41
CA ASP A 93 -13.62 15.79 9.84
C ASP A 93 -14.23 14.64 10.67
N THR A 94 -13.49 14.20 11.68
CA THR A 94 -13.90 13.20 12.68
C THR A 94 -13.75 13.76 14.09
N LEU A 95 -14.57 13.26 15.01
CA LEU A 95 -14.48 13.62 16.41
C LEU A 95 -13.49 12.72 17.13
N GLY A 96 -12.51 13.35 17.78
CA GLY A 96 -11.57 12.73 18.69
C GLY A 96 -11.92 13.01 20.15
N TYR A 97 -11.02 12.62 21.05
CA TYR A 97 -11.13 12.90 22.48
C TYR A 97 -9.76 12.97 23.15
N VAL A 98 -9.72 13.38 24.41
CA VAL A 98 -8.48 13.41 25.21
C VAL A 98 -8.60 12.38 26.33
N ASP A 99 -7.57 11.56 26.51
CA ASP A 99 -7.55 10.55 27.56
C ASP A 99 -7.12 11.12 28.93
N ASP A 100 -7.20 10.30 29.98
CA ASP A 100 -6.84 10.69 31.36
C ASP A 100 -5.37 11.13 31.51
N THR A 101 -4.52 10.76 30.54
CA THR A 101 -3.11 11.13 30.48
C THR A 101 -2.83 12.34 29.58
N SER A 102 -3.86 13.09 29.20
CA SER A 102 -3.76 14.27 28.33
C SER A 102 -3.25 13.98 26.91
N ARG A 103 -3.43 12.75 26.42
CA ARG A 103 -3.12 12.39 25.02
C ARG A 103 -4.36 12.53 24.16
N GLY A 104 -4.19 13.11 22.97
CA GLY A 104 -5.25 13.24 21.98
C GLY A 104 -5.45 11.91 21.24
N HIS A 105 -6.71 11.57 21.01
CA HIS A 105 -7.14 10.42 20.23
C HIS A 105 -7.97 10.87 19.04
N CYS A 106 -7.79 10.21 17.91
CA CYS A 106 -8.57 10.38 16.69
C CYS A 106 -9.19 9.04 16.29
N ILE A 107 -10.32 9.10 15.58
CA ILE A 107 -10.95 7.93 14.97
C ILE A 107 -10.83 8.06 13.46
N SER A 108 -10.25 7.06 12.77
CA SER A 108 -10.14 7.11 11.32
C SER A 108 -11.52 7.06 10.63
N PRO A 109 -11.73 7.82 9.54
CA PRO A 109 -12.99 7.78 8.79
C PRO A 109 -13.00 6.64 7.77
N LEU A 110 -14.17 6.39 7.17
CA LEU A 110 -14.26 5.65 5.91
C LEU A 110 -13.49 6.41 4.83
N LEU A 111 -12.61 5.72 4.12
CA LEU A 111 -11.84 6.22 3.00
C LEU A 111 -12.07 5.33 1.77
N TYR A 112 -12.06 5.94 0.58
CA TYR A 112 -12.17 5.23 -0.70
C TYR A 112 -10.84 5.19 -1.45
N GLU A 113 -9.73 5.25 -0.72
CA GLU A 113 -8.36 5.23 -1.24
C GLU A 113 -7.42 4.49 -0.29
N THR A 114 -6.29 4.02 -0.82
CA THR A 114 -5.21 3.40 -0.04
C THR A 114 -3.92 4.19 -0.20
N GLY A 115 -3.05 4.15 0.81
CA GLY A 115 -1.83 4.96 0.85
C GLY A 115 -1.91 6.03 1.95
N TRP A 116 -0.90 6.90 1.96
CA TRP A 116 -0.81 7.98 2.95
C TRP A 116 -1.81 9.08 2.61
N VAL A 117 -2.63 9.47 3.59
CA VAL A 117 -3.50 10.64 3.53
C VAL A 117 -3.05 11.69 4.54
N SER A 118 -3.33 12.96 4.26
CA SER A 118 -3.06 14.05 5.19
C SER A 118 -3.86 13.87 6.48
N LEU A 119 -3.25 14.23 7.61
CA LEU A 119 -3.92 14.28 8.90
C LEU A 119 -3.62 15.63 9.53
N HIS A 120 -4.68 16.38 9.81
CA HIS A 120 -4.60 17.64 10.53
C HIS A 120 -5.46 17.57 11.78
N ILE A 121 -4.95 18.06 12.91
CA ILE A 121 -5.62 17.97 14.20
C ILE A 121 -5.84 19.35 14.79
N SER A 122 -7.04 19.57 15.32
CA SER A 122 -7.44 20.76 16.06
C SER A 122 -7.96 20.37 17.44
N ASP A 123 -7.67 21.17 18.46
CA ASP A 123 -8.18 21.00 19.84
C ASP A 123 -9.41 21.86 20.18
N HIS A 124 -9.75 22.79 19.27
CA HIS A 124 -10.86 23.74 19.41
C HIS A 124 -11.66 23.94 18.11
N GLY A 125 -11.36 23.18 17.05
CA GLY A 125 -12.07 23.19 15.76
C GLY A 125 -11.83 24.40 14.85
N MET A 126 -11.08 25.40 15.29
CA MET A 126 -10.83 26.63 14.52
C MET A 126 -9.50 26.59 13.76
N ARG A 127 -8.47 25.98 14.33
CA ARG A 127 -7.11 25.94 13.76
C ARG A 127 -6.58 24.51 13.78
N PHE A 128 -6.12 24.07 12.62
CA PHE A 128 -5.56 22.74 12.38
C PHE A 128 -4.05 22.86 12.37
N ASP A 129 -3.48 23.01 13.56
CA ASP A 129 -2.11 23.44 13.74
C ASP A 129 -1.13 22.29 13.99
N ARG A 130 -1.65 21.09 14.30
CA ARG A 130 -0.90 19.84 14.34
C ARG A 130 -1.08 19.07 13.04
N VAL A 131 0.03 18.68 12.43
CA VAL A 131 0.10 18.05 11.11
C VAL A 131 0.79 16.69 11.26
N GLY A 132 0.17 15.67 10.68
CA GLY A 132 0.68 14.31 10.62
C GLY A 132 0.24 13.62 9.34
N SER A 133 0.29 12.30 9.33
CA SER A 133 -0.15 11.49 8.20
C SER A 133 -0.83 10.22 8.71
N TRP A 134 -1.77 9.69 7.93
CA TRP A 134 -2.48 8.46 8.24
C TRP A 134 -2.34 7.48 7.07
N LEU A 135 -2.01 6.21 7.34
CA LEU A 135 -1.91 5.20 6.30
C LEU A 135 -3.23 4.43 6.17
N SER A 136 -3.93 4.66 5.06
CA SER A 136 -5.16 3.96 4.69
C SER A 136 -4.85 2.62 4.02
N VAL A 137 -5.34 1.52 4.59
CA VAL A 137 -4.94 0.15 4.20
C VAL A 137 -6.14 -0.66 3.68
N HIS A 138 -5.92 -1.35 2.56
CA HIS A 138 -6.87 -2.28 1.96
C HIS A 138 -7.40 -3.30 2.99
N SER A 139 -8.72 -3.53 3.06
CA SER A 139 -9.37 -4.41 4.05
C SER A 139 -8.76 -5.82 4.10
N GLY A 140 -8.49 -6.41 2.93
CA GLY A 140 -7.85 -7.72 2.79
C GLY A 140 -6.36 -7.77 3.18
N LYS A 141 -5.66 -6.62 3.25
CA LYS A 141 -4.23 -6.56 3.61
C LYS A 141 -3.98 -6.23 5.08
N VAL A 142 -5.00 -5.73 5.80
CA VAL A 142 -4.90 -5.48 7.24
C VAL A 142 -4.74 -6.79 8.02
N ASP A 143 -3.80 -6.82 8.96
CA ASP A 143 -3.55 -7.95 9.86
C ASP A 143 -4.84 -8.37 10.58
N PRO A 144 -5.19 -9.68 10.62
CA PRO A 144 -6.37 -10.21 11.29
C PRO A 144 -6.57 -9.73 12.74
N LYS A 145 -5.50 -9.36 13.45
CA LYS A 145 -5.60 -8.86 14.84
C LYS A 145 -6.21 -7.47 14.96
N PHE A 146 -6.27 -6.71 13.86
CA PHE A 146 -6.83 -5.36 13.81
C PHE A 146 -8.24 -5.31 13.21
N LYS A 147 -8.85 -6.47 12.95
CA LYS A 147 -10.19 -6.57 12.37
C LYS A 147 -11.04 -7.63 13.05
N ALA A 148 -12.34 -7.63 12.76
CA ALA A 148 -13.22 -8.74 13.11
C ALA A 148 -13.07 -9.86 12.07
N ASN A 149 -13.13 -11.11 12.52
CA ASN A 149 -12.86 -12.27 11.69
C ASN A 149 -14.11 -13.16 11.59
N LEU A 150 -14.47 -13.54 10.36
CA LEU A 150 -15.49 -14.56 10.11
C LEU A 150 -14.89 -15.94 10.42
N VAL A 151 -15.49 -16.70 11.33
CA VAL A 151 -14.93 -18.00 11.75
C VAL A 151 -14.89 -19.01 10.61
N ASN A 152 -15.86 -18.95 9.70
CA ASN A 152 -15.89 -19.75 8.47
C ASN A 152 -16.44 -18.88 7.34
N SER A 153 -15.59 -18.09 6.70
CA SER A 153 -15.97 -17.14 5.64
C SER A 153 -16.73 -17.81 4.50
N THR A 154 -16.34 -19.02 4.09
CA THR A 154 -17.04 -19.81 3.07
C THR A 154 -18.49 -20.08 3.48
N LYS A 155 -18.76 -20.46 4.74
CA LYS A 155 -20.12 -20.68 5.21
C LYS A 155 -20.98 -19.42 5.13
N TRP A 156 -20.40 -18.25 5.41
CA TRP A 156 -21.11 -16.97 5.26
C TRP A 156 -21.46 -16.71 3.78
N GLN A 157 -20.48 -16.90 2.89
CA GLN A 157 -20.59 -16.62 1.44
C GLN A 157 -21.38 -17.67 0.66
N TYR A 158 -21.68 -18.84 1.24
CA TYR A 158 -22.51 -19.89 0.61
C TYR A 158 -23.82 -20.16 1.34
N TYR A 159 -24.15 -19.38 2.37
CA TYR A 159 -25.33 -19.64 3.18
C TYR A 159 -26.62 -19.61 2.36
N GLY A 160 -27.43 -20.67 2.43
CA GLY A 160 -28.66 -20.81 1.64
C GLY A 160 -28.48 -21.60 0.34
N THR A 161 -27.24 -21.89 -0.07
CA THR A 161 -26.97 -22.90 -1.11
C THR A 161 -27.17 -24.33 -0.55
N PRO A 162 -27.30 -25.37 -1.41
CA PRO A 162 -27.55 -26.73 -0.95
C PRO A 162 -26.58 -27.20 0.14
N ASN A 163 -27.12 -27.70 1.24
CA ASN A 163 -26.38 -28.21 2.41
C ASN A 163 -25.64 -27.16 3.26
N VAL A 164 -25.83 -25.85 3.01
CA VAL A 164 -25.17 -24.80 3.79
C VAL A 164 -26.19 -23.98 4.58
N GLY A 165 -26.19 -24.15 5.91
CA GLY A 165 -27.07 -23.43 6.83
C GLY A 165 -26.63 -23.46 8.29
N GLY A 166 -27.50 -23.05 9.20
CA GLY A 166 -27.28 -23.07 10.66
C GLY A 166 -26.75 -21.75 11.21
N SER A 167 -25.97 -21.80 12.31
CA SER A 167 -25.42 -20.58 12.90
C SER A 167 -24.18 -20.10 12.14
N LEU A 168 -24.08 -18.79 11.95
CA LEU A 168 -22.86 -18.08 11.57
C LEU A 168 -22.18 -17.54 12.82
N GLU A 169 -20.86 -17.38 12.75
CA GLU A 169 -20.03 -16.95 13.88
C GLU A 169 -18.91 -16.02 13.40
N MET A 170 -18.62 -15.00 14.22
CA MET A 170 -17.53 -14.06 14.05
C MET A 170 -16.85 -13.78 15.39
N THR A 171 -15.59 -13.38 15.35
CA THR A 171 -14.77 -13.03 16.53
C THR A 171 -14.02 -11.73 16.33
N TRP A 172 -13.66 -11.04 17.41
CA TRP A 172 -12.82 -9.84 17.37
C TRP A 172 -12.06 -9.68 18.68
N ASN A 173 -10.97 -8.92 18.65
CA ASN A 173 -10.31 -8.49 19.86
C ASN A 173 -11.12 -7.36 20.51
N THR A 174 -11.57 -7.57 21.76
CA THR A 174 -12.41 -6.61 22.49
C THR A 174 -11.74 -5.26 22.69
N SER A 175 -10.41 -5.18 22.66
CA SER A 175 -9.67 -3.91 22.77
C SER A 175 -9.84 -2.98 21.57
N LEU A 176 -10.26 -3.50 20.41
CA LEU A 176 -10.50 -2.69 19.20
C LEU A 176 -11.73 -1.76 19.36
N VAL A 177 -12.64 -2.13 20.27
CA VAL A 177 -13.86 -1.36 20.57
C VAL A 177 -13.92 -1.18 22.09
N ARG A 178 -13.46 -0.02 22.58
CA ARG A 178 -13.35 0.28 24.02
C ARG A 178 -14.70 0.62 24.64
N ALA A 179 -15.58 -0.37 24.73
CA ALA A 179 -16.89 -0.25 25.35
C ALA A 179 -17.31 -1.57 26.03
N ASP A 180 -18.09 -1.46 27.12
CA ASP A 180 -18.65 -2.62 27.82
C ASP A 180 -19.71 -3.35 26.97
N ARG A 181 -20.41 -2.58 26.12
CA ARG A 181 -21.48 -3.06 25.26
C ARG A 181 -21.31 -2.57 23.84
N VAL A 182 -21.65 -3.44 22.90
CA VAL A 182 -21.49 -3.22 21.46
C VAL A 182 -22.78 -3.46 20.69
N ASN A 183 -22.91 -2.78 19.55
CA ASN A 183 -23.87 -3.11 18.50
C ASN A 183 -23.14 -3.90 17.40
N ILE A 184 -23.86 -4.83 16.80
CA ILE A 184 -23.40 -5.62 15.65
C ILE A 184 -24.26 -5.18 14.46
N GLU A 185 -23.65 -4.54 13.48
CA GLU A 185 -24.34 -3.83 12.40
C GLU A 185 -23.93 -4.38 11.04
N LEU A 186 -24.89 -4.56 10.15
CA LEU A 186 -24.63 -4.87 8.75
C LEU A 186 -24.58 -3.58 7.94
N TRP A 187 -23.50 -3.43 7.20
CA TRP A 187 -23.30 -2.37 6.22
C TRP A 187 -23.22 -2.98 4.82
N GLY A 188 -23.83 -2.34 3.84
CA GLY A 188 -23.83 -2.78 2.44
C GLY A 188 -23.10 -1.79 1.55
N TYR A 189 -22.48 -2.29 0.49
CA TYR A 189 -21.86 -1.47 -0.56
C TYR A 189 -22.55 -1.67 -1.89
N LYS A 190 -22.66 -0.59 -2.66
CA LYS A 190 -23.10 -0.64 -4.05
C LYS A 190 -22.51 0.51 -4.85
N GLU A 191 -22.48 0.33 -6.16
CA GLU A 191 -22.12 1.36 -7.12
C GLU A 191 -23.34 1.73 -7.95
N THR A 192 -23.56 3.04 -8.13
CA THR A 192 -24.70 3.58 -8.86
C THR A 192 -24.26 4.70 -9.79
N GLY A 193 -25.06 4.96 -10.82
CA GLY A 193 -24.69 5.88 -11.90
C GLY A 193 -24.32 5.13 -13.17
N GLU A 194 -23.90 5.87 -14.18
CA GLU A 194 -23.50 5.36 -15.48
C GLU A 194 -22.00 5.02 -15.47
N PRO A 195 -21.61 3.78 -15.80
CA PRO A 195 -20.21 3.36 -15.84
C PRO A 195 -19.32 4.29 -16.66
N TYR A 196 -18.11 4.55 -16.16
CA TYR A 196 -17.10 5.46 -16.70
C TYR A 196 -17.56 6.92 -16.89
N SER A 197 -18.67 7.34 -16.25
CA SER A 197 -19.12 8.72 -16.22
C SER A 197 -18.77 9.43 -14.91
N ASP A 198 -18.95 10.76 -14.88
CA ASP A 198 -18.76 11.56 -13.67
C ASP A 198 -19.73 11.24 -12.53
N ASN A 199 -20.89 10.66 -12.85
CA ASN A 199 -21.93 10.32 -11.88
C ASN A 199 -21.80 8.89 -11.32
N TRP A 200 -20.79 8.13 -11.76
CA TRP A 200 -20.50 6.80 -11.22
C TRP A 200 -19.92 6.90 -9.81
N GLN A 201 -20.65 6.40 -8.82
CA GLN A 201 -20.31 6.55 -7.41
C GLN A 201 -20.54 5.26 -6.64
N GLY A 202 -19.53 4.90 -5.83
CA GLY A 202 -19.63 3.86 -4.81
C GLY A 202 -20.11 4.43 -3.49
N ARG A 203 -20.95 3.69 -2.76
CA ARG A 203 -21.38 4.09 -1.42
C ARG A 203 -21.59 2.92 -0.48
N TRP A 204 -21.14 3.11 0.75
CA TRP A 204 -21.54 2.32 1.90
C TRP A 204 -22.81 2.86 2.56
N GLU A 205 -23.68 1.98 2.99
CA GLU A 205 -24.93 2.32 3.67
C GLU A 205 -25.17 1.37 4.85
N TYR A 206 -25.58 1.92 5.98
CA TYR A 206 -26.05 1.14 7.11
C TYR A 206 -27.38 0.50 6.73
N LEU A 207 -27.47 -0.83 6.87
CA LEU A 207 -28.70 -1.57 6.55
C LEU A 207 -29.54 -1.77 7.81
N TYR A 208 -29.00 -2.52 8.78
CA TYR A 208 -29.66 -2.80 10.06
C TYR A 208 -28.69 -3.42 11.07
N SER A 209 -29.10 -3.43 12.34
CA SER A 209 -28.37 -4.12 13.41
C SER A 209 -28.78 -5.59 13.51
N LEU A 210 -27.79 -6.48 13.46
CA LEU A 210 -27.96 -7.91 13.75
C LEU A 210 -28.25 -8.15 15.23
N ALA A 211 -27.57 -7.39 16.09
CA ALA A 211 -27.82 -7.37 17.53
C ALA A 211 -27.43 -6.01 18.11
N LYS A 212 -28.13 -5.60 19.18
CA LYS A 212 -27.85 -4.34 19.87
C LYS A 212 -27.52 -4.58 21.32
N HIS A 213 -26.72 -3.67 21.89
CA HIS A 213 -26.38 -3.66 23.31
C HIS A 213 -25.88 -5.03 23.80
N GLN A 214 -25.07 -5.73 23.00
CA GLN A 214 -24.50 -7.01 23.42
C GLN A 214 -23.29 -6.78 24.33
N PRO A 215 -23.02 -7.64 25.32
CA PRO A 215 -21.75 -7.60 26.04
C PRO A 215 -20.57 -7.71 25.07
N ASN A 216 -19.53 -6.88 25.25
CA ASN A 216 -18.31 -6.95 24.43
C ASN A 216 -17.47 -8.17 24.82
N SER A 217 -17.88 -9.35 24.35
CA SER A 217 -17.30 -10.64 24.69
C SER A 217 -16.29 -11.16 23.66
N GLY A 218 -16.06 -10.43 22.57
CA GLY A 218 -15.12 -10.81 21.50
C GLY A 218 -15.66 -11.87 20.54
N SER A 219 -16.94 -12.24 20.65
CA SER A 219 -17.59 -13.21 19.75
C SER A 219 -19.06 -12.89 19.57
N PHE A 220 -19.60 -13.24 18.40
CA PHE A 220 -21.02 -13.12 18.10
C PHE A 220 -21.45 -14.24 17.16
N SER A 221 -22.63 -14.83 17.43
CA SER A 221 -23.23 -15.86 16.60
C SER A 221 -24.72 -15.62 16.41
N PHE A 222 -25.23 -15.91 15.22
CA PHE A 222 -26.66 -15.81 14.91
C PHE A 222 -27.05 -16.78 13.81
N VAL A 223 -28.35 -17.07 13.69
CA VAL A 223 -28.91 -17.81 12.56
C VAL A 223 -29.52 -16.81 11.57
N PRO A 224 -28.98 -16.71 10.33
CA PRO A 224 -29.44 -15.76 9.33
C PRO A 224 -30.90 -15.95 8.90
N LYS A 225 -31.61 -14.83 8.81
CA LYS A 225 -32.92 -14.72 8.14
C LYS A 225 -32.76 -13.89 6.86
N PRO A 226 -33.56 -14.14 5.81
CA PRO A 226 -33.61 -13.27 4.65
C PRO A 226 -33.83 -11.81 5.07
N ALA A 227 -33.20 -10.89 4.38
CA ALA A 227 -33.32 -9.47 4.68
C ALA A 227 -34.76 -8.97 4.56
N GLY A 228 -35.21 -8.20 5.55
CA GLY A 228 -36.46 -7.46 5.49
C GLY A 228 -36.30 -6.11 4.78
N ASN A 229 -37.42 -5.38 4.63
CA ASN A 229 -37.44 -3.98 4.20
C ASN A 229 -36.76 -3.66 2.85
N GLY A 230 -36.70 -4.62 1.94
CA GLY A 230 -36.13 -4.42 0.60
C GLY A 230 -34.59 -4.40 0.55
N PHE A 231 -33.92 -4.78 1.65
CA PHE A 231 -32.46 -4.81 1.68
C PHE A 231 -31.85 -6.02 0.95
N SER A 232 -32.61 -7.05 0.59
CA SER A 232 -32.09 -8.25 -0.08
C SER A 232 -31.34 -8.00 -1.40
N SER A 233 -31.45 -6.79 -1.97
CA SER A 233 -30.69 -6.34 -3.15
C SER A 233 -29.24 -5.94 -2.84
N TRP A 234 -28.83 -5.86 -1.57
CA TRP A 234 -27.46 -5.59 -1.17
C TRP A 234 -26.67 -6.91 -1.10
N GLU A 235 -25.82 -7.12 -2.09
CA GLU A 235 -25.12 -8.40 -2.32
C GLU A 235 -23.68 -8.40 -1.78
N LEU A 236 -23.10 -7.22 -1.55
CA LEU A 236 -21.80 -7.00 -0.94
C LEU A 236 -21.94 -6.23 0.38
N GLY A 237 -21.20 -6.64 1.40
CA GLY A 237 -21.15 -5.88 2.64
C GLY A 237 -20.14 -6.37 3.65
N SER A 238 -20.16 -5.74 4.82
CA SER A 238 -19.30 -6.04 5.97
C SER A 238 -20.08 -5.88 7.27
N VAL A 239 -19.68 -6.64 8.29
CA VAL A 239 -20.25 -6.53 9.64
C VAL A 239 -19.36 -5.65 10.50
N ARG A 240 -19.97 -4.63 11.10
CA ARG A 240 -19.33 -3.69 12.02
C ARG A 240 -19.68 -4.01 13.47
N VAL A 241 -18.67 -4.01 14.33
CA VAL A 241 -18.80 -3.98 15.78
C VAL A 241 -18.50 -2.55 16.25
N SER A 242 -19.46 -1.89 16.89
CA SER A 242 -19.34 -0.50 17.36
C SER A 242 -19.85 -0.35 18.80
N PRO A 243 -19.45 0.66 19.58
CA PRO A 243 -19.98 0.91 20.92
C PRO A 243 -21.49 1.14 20.88
N SER A 244 -22.23 0.54 21.82
CA SER A 244 -23.70 0.72 21.88
C SER A 244 -24.13 2.10 22.39
N THR A 245 -23.19 2.95 22.77
CA THR A 245 -23.42 4.34 23.19
C THR A 245 -23.77 5.25 22.03
N TYR A 246 -23.41 4.87 20.81
CA TYR A 246 -23.77 5.62 19.60
C TYR A 246 -25.07 5.09 18.99
N PRO A 247 -25.88 5.95 18.35
CA PRO A 247 -26.96 5.51 17.49
C PRO A 247 -26.46 4.56 16.40
N ASP A 248 -27.26 3.56 16.03
CA ASP A 248 -26.89 2.65 14.95
C ASP A 248 -26.59 3.41 13.65
N GLY A 249 -25.63 2.92 12.88
CA GLY A 249 -25.31 3.53 11.59
C GLY A 249 -24.53 4.84 11.69
N THR A 250 -24.13 5.27 12.90
CA THR A 250 -23.29 6.48 13.04
C THR A 250 -21.93 6.24 12.40
N TRP A 251 -21.52 7.10 11.47
CA TRP A 251 -20.21 7.05 10.81
C TRP A 251 -19.08 7.54 11.75
N ASN A 252 -17.84 7.13 11.42
CA ASN A 252 -16.61 7.64 12.05
C ASN A 252 -16.57 7.49 13.59
N VAL A 253 -17.12 6.37 14.07
CA VAL A 253 -17.02 5.93 15.48
C VAL A 253 -16.01 4.80 15.58
N GLN A 254 -15.43 4.60 16.76
CA GLN A 254 -14.56 3.46 17.01
C GLN A 254 -15.26 2.16 16.59
N ALA A 255 -14.61 1.35 15.78
CA ALA A 255 -15.20 0.14 15.26
C ALA A 255 -14.18 -0.91 14.85
N ALA A 256 -14.59 -2.17 14.95
CA ALA A 256 -13.94 -3.29 14.28
C ALA A 256 -14.84 -3.78 13.14
N TRP A 257 -14.26 -4.04 11.97
CA TRP A 257 -14.97 -4.46 10.78
C TRP A 257 -14.56 -5.87 10.37
N THR A 258 -15.48 -6.66 9.83
CA THR A 258 -15.08 -7.84 9.05
C THR A 258 -14.52 -7.40 7.70
N GLU A 259 -13.87 -8.32 6.99
CA GLU A 259 -13.68 -8.12 5.55
C GLU A 259 -15.04 -8.00 4.86
N ASP A 260 -15.03 -7.27 3.75
CA ASP A 260 -16.09 -7.28 2.77
C ASP A 260 -16.23 -8.68 2.17
N HIS A 261 -17.49 -9.12 2.01
CA HIS A 261 -17.80 -10.46 1.52
C HIS A 261 -19.18 -10.48 0.86
N ALA A 262 -19.40 -11.49 0.01
CA ALA A 262 -20.70 -11.78 -0.56
C ALA A 262 -21.72 -12.11 0.54
N LEU A 263 -22.86 -11.41 0.53
CA LEU A 263 -23.89 -11.50 1.55
C LEU A 263 -24.93 -12.60 1.25
N ALA A 264 -24.51 -13.80 0.86
CA ALA A 264 -25.43 -14.91 0.55
C ALA A 264 -26.46 -15.17 1.68
N TRP A 265 -26.01 -15.09 2.93
CA TRP A 265 -26.84 -15.26 4.14
C TRP A 265 -27.95 -14.22 4.31
N HIS A 266 -27.80 -13.06 3.69
CA HIS A 266 -28.72 -11.92 3.72
C HIS A 266 -29.77 -11.97 2.60
N LEU A 267 -29.46 -12.69 1.50
CA LEU A 267 -30.32 -12.74 0.32
C LEU A 267 -31.73 -13.30 0.62
N GLU A 268 -32.64 -12.96 -0.29
CA GLU A 268 -34.06 -13.28 -0.23
C GLU A 268 -34.37 -14.78 -0.27
N GLU A 269 -35.61 -15.13 0.07
CA GLU A 269 -36.05 -16.53 0.10
C GLU A 269 -35.94 -17.23 -1.26
N LYS A 270 -36.08 -16.49 -2.38
CA LYS A 270 -35.90 -17.04 -3.73
C LYS A 270 -34.50 -17.64 -3.92
N PHE A 271 -33.45 -16.99 -3.42
CA PHE A 271 -32.09 -17.53 -3.43
C PHE A 271 -31.98 -18.81 -2.58
N ARG A 272 -32.65 -18.87 -1.43
CA ARG A 272 -32.63 -20.07 -0.56
C ARG A 272 -33.40 -21.25 -1.13
N GLN A 273 -34.41 -20.99 -1.95
CA GLN A 273 -35.21 -22.02 -2.63
C GLN A 273 -34.44 -22.66 -3.79
N ASP A 274 -33.80 -21.82 -4.62
CA ASP A 274 -33.00 -22.27 -5.76
C ASP A 274 -31.87 -21.27 -6.03
N SER A 275 -30.76 -21.45 -5.33
CA SER A 275 -29.60 -20.55 -5.43
C SER A 275 -28.98 -20.58 -6.82
N ALA A 276 -29.03 -21.72 -7.51
CA ALA A 276 -28.43 -21.89 -8.83
C ALA A 276 -29.23 -21.15 -9.91
N ALA A 277 -30.56 -21.24 -9.88
CA ALA A 277 -31.41 -20.48 -10.81
C ALA A 277 -31.32 -18.96 -10.55
N TRP A 278 -31.29 -18.55 -9.27
CA TRP A 278 -31.11 -17.15 -8.89
C TRP A 278 -29.76 -16.60 -9.38
N ALA A 279 -28.68 -17.36 -9.17
CA ALA A 279 -27.34 -16.97 -9.59
C ALA A 279 -27.17 -16.94 -11.11
N LEU A 280 -27.82 -17.86 -11.85
CA LEU A 280 -27.85 -17.82 -13.31
C LEU A 280 -28.53 -16.55 -13.83
N GLU A 281 -29.66 -16.14 -13.25
CA GLU A 281 -30.35 -14.90 -13.64
C GLU A 281 -29.43 -13.68 -13.48
N LYS A 282 -28.69 -13.61 -12.38
CA LYS A 282 -27.69 -12.56 -12.13
C LYS A 282 -26.50 -12.63 -13.08
N CYS A 283 -26.00 -13.83 -13.36
CA CYS A 283 -24.90 -14.04 -14.31
C CYS A 283 -25.27 -13.57 -15.72
N LEU A 284 -26.49 -13.88 -16.20
CA LEU A 284 -26.95 -13.43 -17.52
C LEU A 284 -27.16 -11.91 -17.58
N ALA A 285 -27.67 -11.30 -16.51
CA ALA A 285 -27.79 -9.84 -16.43
C ALA A 285 -26.42 -9.16 -16.46
N TRP A 286 -25.43 -9.74 -15.76
CA TRP A 286 -24.05 -9.26 -15.80
C TRP A 286 -23.38 -9.45 -17.18
N ASP A 287 -23.60 -10.59 -17.85
CA ASP A 287 -23.10 -10.84 -19.22
C ASP A 287 -23.58 -9.78 -20.21
N LEU A 288 -24.86 -9.40 -20.14
CA LEU A 288 -25.43 -8.33 -20.96
C LEU A 288 -24.84 -6.96 -20.63
N LEU A 289 -24.63 -6.64 -19.36
CA LEU A 289 -24.00 -5.38 -18.96
C LEU A 289 -22.57 -5.28 -19.49
N GLU A 290 -21.79 -6.36 -19.40
CA GLU A 290 -20.41 -6.38 -19.89
C GLU A 290 -20.30 -6.18 -21.40
N GLU A 291 -21.31 -6.57 -22.19
CA GLU A 291 -21.38 -6.27 -23.63
C GLU A 291 -21.53 -4.77 -23.93
N GLU A 292 -22.09 -3.99 -23.00
CA GLU A 292 -22.27 -2.54 -23.13
C GLU A 292 -21.07 -1.74 -22.60
N LEU A 293 -20.22 -2.34 -21.77
CA LEU A 293 -19.09 -1.67 -21.14
C LEU A 293 -17.86 -1.57 -22.07
N PRO A 294 -17.00 -0.56 -21.86
CA PRO A 294 -15.73 -0.48 -22.57
C PRO A 294 -14.87 -1.73 -22.36
N ASN A 295 -14.25 -2.17 -23.45
CA ASN A 295 -13.26 -3.25 -23.44
C ASN A 295 -11.93 -2.73 -22.90
N PHE A 296 -11.47 -3.34 -21.81
CA PHE A 296 -10.23 -2.98 -21.12
C PHE A 296 -9.07 -3.94 -21.40
N LEU A 297 -9.32 -5.07 -22.08
CA LEU A 297 -8.36 -6.17 -22.23
C LEU A 297 -7.07 -5.77 -22.96
N ASN A 298 -7.14 -4.76 -23.85
CA ASN A 298 -5.98 -4.27 -24.59
C ASN A 298 -4.96 -3.49 -23.72
N GLU A 299 -5.31 -3.12 -22.49
CA GLU A 299 -4.41 -2.41 -21.56
C GLU A 299 -3.87 -3.33 -20.46
N ILE A 300 -4.18 -4.63 -20.52
CA ILE A 300 -3.79 -5.60 -19.50
C ILE A 300 -2.45 -6.23 -19.86
N ILE A 301 -1.58 -6.36 -18.86
CA ILE A 301 -0.29 -7.04 -19.00
C ILE A 301 -0.47 -8.57 -19.11
N ASP A 302 0.37 -9.21 -19.92
CA ASP A 302 0.39 -10.67 -20.05
C ASP A 302 0.97 -11.37 -18.83
N CYS A 303 0.45 -12.56 -18.55
CA CYS A 303 0.96 -13.37 -17.46
C CYS A 303 2.31 -14.01 -17.79
N PRO A 304 3.22 -14.10 -16.80
CA PRO A 304 4.40 -14.95 -16.91
C PRO A 304 4.02 -16.41 -17.21
N CYS A 305 4.77 -17.09 -18.08
CA CYS A 305 4.47 -18.48 -18.46
C CYS A 305 4.53 -19.46 -17.27
N THR A 306 5.39 -19.16 -16.29
CA THR A 306 5.66 -20.05 -15.16
C THR A 306 5.62 -19.33 -13.82
N LEU A 307 5.33 -20.08 -12.76
CA LEU A 307 5.38 -19.58 -11.38
C LEU A 307 6.79 -19.06 -11.02
N ALA A 308 7.84 -19.66 -11.56
CA ALA A 308 9.21 -19.21 -11.33
C ALA A 308 9.45 -17.81 -11.92
N GLN A 309 8.97 -17.56 -13.14
CA GLN A 309 9.04 -16.23 -13.76
C GLN A 309 8.19 -15.23 -12.97
N ALA A 310 6.96 -15.59 -12.58
CA ALA A 310 6.09 -14.73 -11.80
C ALA A 310 6.69 -14.30 -10.45
N ARG A 311 7.44 -15.20 -9.80
CA ARG A 311 8.14 -14.88 -8.54
C ARG A 311 9.45 -14.11 -8.73
N ALA A 312 10.03 -14.15 -9.93
CA ALA A 312 11.22 -13.40 -10.28
C ALA A 312 10.91 -11.98 -10.78
N ASP A 313 9.74 -11.78 -11.40
CA ASP A 313 9.29 -10.48 -11.89
C ASP A 313 8.60 -9.65 -10.80
N THR A 314 9.37 -9.32 -9.76
CA THR A 314 8.87 -8.55 -8.62
C THR A 314 8.68 -7.07 -8.93
N GLY A 315 9.02 -6.62 -10.15
CA GLY A 315 8.81 -5.24 -10.61
C GLY A 315 7.40 -5.01 -11.12
N ARG A 316 6.79 -6.03 -11.75
CA ARG A 316 5.45 -5.94 -12.36
C ARG A 316 4.39 -6.75 -11.62
N PHE A 317 4.79 -7.81 -10.92
CA PHE A 317 3.86 -8.71 -10.23
C PHE A 317 4.16 -8.84 -8.74
N HIS A 318 3.12 -9.07 -7.95
CA HIS A 318 3.23 -9.38 -6.53
C HIS A 318 2.18 -10.40 -6.10
N THR A 319 2.53 -11.25 -5.14
CA THR A 319 1.68 -12.33 -4.64
C THR A 319 0.29 -11.85 -4.21
N ASP A 320 -0.72 -12.64 -4.59
CA ASP A 320 -2.11 -12.49 -4.18
C ASP A 320 -2.32 -13.04 -2.76
N TYR A 321 -2.87 -12.24 -1.85
CA TYR A 321 -3.05 -12.66 -0.45
C TYR A 321 -4.10 -13.77 -0.25
N GLY A 322 -5.03 -13.92 -1.19
CA GLY A 322 -6.05 -14.98 -1.22
C GLY A 322 -5.57 -16.30 -1.84
N CYS A 323 -4.43 -16.32 -2.53
CA CYS A 323 -3.84 -17.53 -3.13
C CYS A 323 -2.30 -17.47 -3.07
N ASP A 324 -1.77 -17.71 -1.88
CA ASP A 324 -0.35 -17.64 -1.52
C ASP A 324 0.10 -19.00 -0.93
N ILE A 325 0.95 -19.73 -1.67
CA ILE A 325 1.48 -21.04 -1.25
C ILE A 325 2.34 -20.93 0.02
N GLU A 326 3.06 -19.82 0.21
CA GLU A 326 3.91 -19.58 1.38
C GLU A 326 3.10 -19.37 2.66
N LYS A 327 1.85 -18.91 2.53
CA LYS A 327 0.89 -18.77 3.64
C LYS A 327 -0.08 -19.95 3.77
N GLY A 328 -0.03 -20.91 2.85
CA GLY A 328 -0.97 -22.03 2.81
C GLY A 328 -2.40 -21.61 2.52
N SER A 329 -2.60 -20.51 1.79
CA SER A 329 -3.92 -19.99 1.45
C SER A 329 -4.70 -20.96 0.55
N VAL A 330 -6.02 -20.92 0.65
CA VAL A 330 -6.92 -21.69 -0.22
C VAL A 330 -7.40 -20.79 -1.36
N CYS A 331 -6.97 -21.12 -2.57
CA CYS A 331 -7.29 -20.41 -3.81
C CYS A 331 -8.76 -20.59 -4.21
N THR A 332 -9.67 -19.99 -3.43
CA THR A 332 -11.13 -20.24 -3.48
C THR A 332 -11.73 -19.92 -4.85
N HIS A 333 -11.30 -18.82 -5.46
CA HIS A 333 -11.75 -18.39 -6.79
C HIS A 333 -10.92 -19.02 -7.94
N HIS A 334 -9.86 -19.77 -7.62
CA HIS A 334 -8.99 -20.40 -8.61
C HIS A 334 -8.70 -21.87 -8.24
N PRO A 335 -9.71 -22.75 -8.26
CA PRO A 335 -9.52 -24.14 -7.88
C PRO A 335 -8.52 -24.85 -8.80
N GLY A 336 -7.60 -25.60 -8.20
CA GLY A 336 -6.49 -26.27 -8.90
C GLY A 336 -5.20 -25.46 -8.93
N SER A 337 -5.27 -24.15 -8.70
CA SER A 337 -4.10 -23.29 -8.51
C SER A 337 -3.55 -23.42 -7.10
N VAL A 338 -2.24 -23.20 -6.95
CA VAL A 338 -1.55 -23.21 -5.65
C VAL A 338 -0.98 -21.84 -5.29
N HIS A 339 -0.79 -20.97 -6.26
CA HIS A 339 -0.27 -19.62 -6.07
C HIS A 339 -0.79 -18.71 -7.19
N CYS A 340 -1.16 -17.49 -6.86
CA CYS A 340 -1.45 -16.45 -7.83
C CYS A 340 -0.62 -15.20 -7.54
N VAL A 341 -0.30 -14.46 -8.59
CA VAL A 341 0.25 -13.10 -8.51
C VAL A 341 -0.71 -12.13 -9.18
N ARG A 342 -0.70 -10.88 -8.73
CA ARG A 342 -1.41 -9.78 -9.36
C ARG A 342 -0.41 -8.82 -9.99
N ALA A 343 -0.76 -8.26 -11.13
CA ALA A 343 -0.07 -7.06 -11.61
C ALA A 343 -0.14 -5.98 -10.52
N ILE A 344 0.96 -5.27 -10.31
CA ILE A 344 1.01 -4.22 -9.28
C ILE A 344 0.25 -2.97 -9.75
N GLN A 345 0.31 -2.70 -11.04
CA GLN A 345 -0.25 -1.51 -11.66
C GLN A 345 -1.57 -1.84 -12.35
N ALA A 346 -2.57 -1.00 -12.10
CA ALA A 346 -3.82 -1.04 -12.83
C ALA A 346 -3.68 -0.38 -14.21
N SER A 347 -4.56 -0.76 -15.14
CA SER A 347 -4.60 -0.17 -16.47
C SER A 347 -4.86 1.34 -16.40
N PRO A 348 -4.17 2.15 -17.23
CA PRO A 348 -4.25 3.60 -17.13
C PRO A 348 -5.65 4.16 -17.37
N SER A 349 -6.38 3.68 -18.38
CA SER A 349 -7.69 4.24 -18.74
C SER A 349 -8.81 3.64 -17.91
N TYR A 350 -8.76 2.31 -17.70
CA TYR A 350 -9.89 1.58 -17.14
C TYR A 350 -9.75 1.25 -15.65
N GLY A 351 -8.55 1.31 -15.07
CA GLY A 351 -8.32 0.90 -13.68
C GLY A 351 -8.46 -0.61 -13.47
N ALA A 352 -8.25 -1.38 -14.52
CA ALA A 352 -8.36 -2.83 -14.57
C ALA A 352 -7.06 -3.51 -14.11
N GLY A 353 -7.13 -4.76 -13.65
CA GLY A 353 -5.97 -5.52 -13.16
C GLY A 353 -5.77 -6.85 -13.89
N GLN A 354 -4.67 -7.53 -13.56
CA GLN A 354 -4.39 -8.88 -14.01
C GLN A 354 -4.09 -9.77 -12.82
N GLN A 355 -4.70 -10.96 -12.78
CA GLN A 355 -4.37 -12.02 -11.83
C GLN A 355 -3.91 -13.28 -12.58
N CYS A 356 -2.67 -13.68 -12.31
CA CYS A 356 -2.01 -14.82 -12.92
C CYS A 356 -1.90 -15.96 -11.93
N CYS A 357 -2.50 -17.10 -12.23
CA CYS A 357 -2.59 -18.24 -11.33
C CYS A 357 -1.88 -19.45 -11.90
N TYR A 358 -1.21 -20.18 -11.01
CA TYR A 358 -0.33 -21.30 -11.37
C TYR A 358 -0.70 -22.57 -10.62
N ASP A 359 -0.63 -23.69 -11.32
CA ASP A 359 -0.83 -25.01 -10.74
C ASP A 359 0.39 -25.47 -9.92
N LYS A 360 0.28 -26.65 -9.31
CA LYS A 360 1.38 -27.26 -8.53
C LYS A 360 2.64 -27.57 -9.34
N ASN A 361 2.56 -27.63 -10.66
CA ASN A 361 3.71 -27.83 -11.55
C ASN A 361 4.36 -26.49 -11.94
N GLY A 362 3.76 -25.37 -11.53
CA GLY A 362 4.19 -24.03 -11.86
C GLY A 362 3.76 -23.58 -13.27
N THR A 363 2.79 -24.26 -13.88
CA THR A 363 2.24 -23.88 -15.19
C THR A 363 1.05 -22.95 -15.00
N GLN A 364 0.95 -21.92 -15.84
CA GLN A 364 -0.17 -21.00 -15.84
C GLN A 364 -1.48 -21.76 -16.10
N VAL A 365 -2.50 -21.52 -15.27
CA VAL A 365 -3.84 -22.07 -15.45
C VAL A 365 -4.63 -21.12 -16.35
N LEU A 366 -5.25 -21.66 -17.41
CA LEU A 366 -6.02 -20.88 -18.39
C LEU A 366 -7.52 -21.13 -18.22
N THR A 367 -8.32 -20.10 -18.47
CA THR A 367 -9.79 -20.12 -18.41
C THR A 367 -10.42 -21.04 -19.45
N ALA A 368 -9.73 -21.31 -20.56
CA ALA A 368 -10.15 -22.29 -21.56
C ALA A 368 -10.04 -23.74 -21.06
N ASP A 369 -9.11 -24.02 -20.14
CA ASP A 369 -8.79 -25.36 -19.66
C ASP A 369 -9.40 -25.67 -18.29
N SER A 370 -9.60 -24.64 -17.45
CA SER A 370 -10.05 -24.80 -16.07
C SER A 370 -10.85 -23.60 -15.57
N ILE A 371 -11.80 -23.86 -14.68
CA ILE A 371 -12.52 -22.82 -13.95
C ILE A 371 -11.60 -22.02 -13.00
N GLY A 372 -10.41 -22.53 -12.71
CA GLY A 372 -9.41 -21.85 -11.89
C GLY A 372 -8.38 -21.03 -12.68
N GLY A 373 -8.71 -20.69 -13.93
CA GLY A 373 -7.84 -19.93 -14.82
C GLY A 373 -7.42 -18.56 -14.28
N SER A 374 -6.32 -18.06 -14.82
CA SER A 374 -5.85 -16.68 -14.66
C SER A 374 -6.85 -15.71 -15.27
N THR A 375 -7.16 -14.59 -14.63
CA THR A 375 -8.21 -13.69 -15.08
C THR A 375 -7.72 -12.24 -15.10
N PRO A 376 -8.04 -11.47 -16.16
CA PRO A 376 -8.01 -10.02 -16.09
C PRO A 376 -9.20 -9.57 -15.25
N ASP A 377 -9.05 -8.51 -14.47
CA ASP A 377 -10.10 -7.98 -13.59
C ASP A 377 -10.51 -6.59 -14.08
N ARG A 378 -11.80 -6.29 -14.22
CA ARG A 378 -12.26 -4.96 -14.64
C ARG A 378 -11.88 -3.89 -13.62
N ALA A 379 -11.92 -4.24 -12.35
CA ALA A 379 -11.54 -3.39 -11.25
C ALA A 379 -10.33 -4.02 -10.55
N HIS A 380 -9.20 -3.31 -10.58
CA HIS A 380 -8.00 -3.75 -9.89
C HIS A 380 -8.27 -3.88 -8.38
N ASP A 381 -7.96 -5.03 -7.77
CA ASP A 381 -8.20 -5.31 -6.35
C ASP A 381 -7.65 -4.21 -5.44
N TRP A 382 -6.43 -3.73 -5.68
CA TRP A 382 -5.83 -2.68 -4.85
C TRP A 382 -6.31 -1.26 -5.18
N GLY A 383 -7.24 -1.12 -6.13
CA GLY A 383 -7.65 0.15 -6.72
C GLY A 383 -6.53 0.81 -7.53
N SER A 384 -6.74 2.05 -7.95
CA SER A 384 -5.71 2.86 -8.60
C SER A 384 -6.03 4.36 -8.54
N PRO A 385 -5.02 5.26 -8.52
CA PRO A 385 -5.26 6.68 -8.70
C PRO A 385 -5.87 7.02 -10.08
N PRO A 386 -6.73 8.05 -10.19
CA PRO A 386 -7.41 8.70 -9.08
C PRO A 386 -8.40 7.72 -8.43
N PHE A 387 -8.27 7.55 -7.11
CA PHE A 387 -9.14 6.68 -6.32
C PHE A 387 -10.56 7.29 -6.19
N LYS A 388 -11.35 6.79 -5.24
CA LYS A 388 -12.66 7.35 -4.82
C LYS A 388 -13.83 7.18 -5.79
N LYS A 389 -13.58 6.90 -7.06
CA LYS A 389 -14.63 6.59 -8.04
C LYS A 389 -14.49 5.17 -8.59
N PRO A 390 -15.59 4.45 -8.83
CA PRO A 390 -15.52 3.19 -9.55
C PRO A 390 -14.92 3.33 -10.96
N PRO A 391 -14.28 2.28 -11.49
CA PRO A 391 -14.02 0.99 -10.85
C PRO A 391 -12.71 0.98 -10.02
N ARG A 392 -12.23 2.16 -9.60
CA ARG A 392 -10.90 2.34 -8.98
C ARG A 392 -10.92 2.31 -7.45
N ILE A 393 -12.06 2.03 -6.83
CA ILE A 393 -12.18 1.99 -5.37
C ILE A 393 -11.53 0.69 -4.86
N PRO A 394 -10.48 0.78 -4.00
CA PRO A 394 -9.74 -0.40 -3.53
C PRO A 394 -10.67 -1.41 -2.84
N GLY A 395 -10.58 -2.67 -3.26
CA GLY A 395 -11.37 -3.80 -2.79
C GLY A 395 -12.81 -3.78 -3.30
N PHE A 396 -13.54 -2.69 -3.04
CA PHE A 396 -14.99 -2.66 -3.22
C PHE A 396 -15.42 -2.76 -4.69
N SER A 397 -14.74 -2.06 -5.60
CA SER A 397 -15.05 -2.17 -7.02
C SER A 397 -14.69 -3.56 -7.57
N HIS A 398 -13.58 -4.14 -7.13
CA HIS A 398 -13.19 -5.51 -7.50
C HIS A 398 -14.24 -6.53 -7.05
N TRP A 399 -14.75 -6.40 -5.83
CA TRP A 399 -15.85 -7.24 -5.36
C TRP A 399 -17.11 -7.12 -6.21
N VAL A 400 -17.51 -5.91 -6.58
CA VAL A 400 -18.72 -5.68 -7.39
C VAL A 400 -18.58 -6.25 -8.81
N HIS A 401 -17.44 -6.00 -9.47
CA HIS A 401 -17.30 -6.28 -10.91
C HIS A 401 -16.73 -7.66 -11.22
N ASP A 402 -15.89 -8.21 -10.34
CA ASP A 402 -15.10 -9.40 -10.65
C ASP A 402 -15.35 -10.56 -9.68
N VAL A 403 -15.58 -10.30 -8.38
CA VAL A 403 -15.80 -11.38 -7.39
C VAL A 403 -17.27 -11.80 -7.32
N LEU A 404 -18.22 -10.87 -7.21
CA LEU A 404 -19.66 -11.21 -7.19
C LEU A 404 -20.12 -11.84 -8.51
N SER A 405 -19.61 -11.35 -9.64
CA SER A 405 -19.88 -11.94 -10.95
C SER A 405 -19.34 -13.37 -11.05
N PHE A 406 -18.17 -13.66 -10.47
CA PHE A 406 -17.66 -15.03 -10.33
C PHE A 406 -18.57 -15.88 -9.43
N TYR A 407 -19.09 -15.33 -8.33
CA TYR A 407 -20.09 -16.02 -7.51
C TYR A 407 -21.34 -16.39 -8.30
N TYR A 408 -21.89 -15.46 -9.07
CA TYR A 408 -23.08 -15.69 -9.89
C TYR A 408 -22.85 -16.75 -10.96
N CYS A 409 -21.74 -16.64 -11.69
CA CYS A 409 -21.50 -17.48 -12.86
C CYS A 409 -20.84 -18.82 -12.55
N CYS A 410 -20.00 -18.92 -11.51
CA CYS A 410 -19.14 -20.08 -11.28
C CYS A 410 -19.37 -20.82 -9.97
N LEU A 411 -19.64 -20.10 -8.87
CA LEU A 411 -19.66 -20.72 -7.54
C LEU A 411 -21.06 -21.10 -7.08
N TRP A 412 -22.04 -20.22 -7.29
CA TRP A 412 -23.44 -20.48 -6.96
C TRP A 412 -24.21 -21.06 -8.16
N SER A 413 -23.67 -20.97 -9.37
CA SER A 413 -24.17 -21.66 -10.55
C SER A 413 -23.03 -22.26 -11.38
N ASP A 414 -23.32 -23.23 -12.25
CA ASP A 414 -22.35 -23.91 -13.10
C ASP A 414 -22.34 -23.34 -14.53
N ASN A 415 -22.05 -22.03 -14.66
CA ASN A 415 -22.17 -21.28 -15.92
C ASN A 415 -20.94 -20.39 -16.20
N CYS A 416 -19.75 -20.81 -15.76
CA CYS A 416 -18.50 -20.05 -15.88
C CYS A 416 -18.15 -19.55 -17.27
N LYS A 417 -18.66 -20.20 -18.32
CA LYS A 417 -18.49 -19.77 -19.72
C LYS A 417 -18.87 -18.31 -19.97
N TYR A 418 -19.87 -17.77 -19.26
CA TYR A 418 -20.25 -16.36 -19.39
C TYR A 418 -19.20 -15.46 -18.74
N TYR A 419 -18.66 -15.88 -17.60
CA TYR A 419 -17.58 -15.15 -16.93
C TYR A 419 -16.32 -15.09 -17.81
N PHE A 420 -15.87 -16.24 -18.32
CA PHE A 420 -14.65 -16.33 -19.13
C PHE A 420 -14.78 -15.69 -20.52
N LYS A 421 -15.99 -15.47 -21.03
CA LYS A 421 -16.21 -14.67 -22.23
C LYS A 421 -15.67 -13.24 -22.07
N HIS A 422 -15.83 -12.64 -20.88
CA HIS A 422 -15.43 -11.26 -20.58
C HIS A 422 -14.15 -11.17 -19.74
N ARG A 423 -13.70 -12.30 -19.19
CA ARG A 423 -12.49 -12.41 -18.37
C ARG A 423 -11.57 -13.51 -18.92
N PRO A 424 -11.22 -13.48 -20.23
CA PRO A 424 -10.36 -14.51 -20.82
C PRO A 424 -8.93 -14.35 -20.29
N SER A 425 -8.24 -15.46 -20.04
CA SER A 425 -6.84 -15.41 -19.64
C SER A 425 -5.99 -14.77 -20.73
N THR A 426 -5.10 -13.86 -20.36
CA THR A 426 -3.93 -13.58 -21.19
C THR A 426 -3.05 -14.82 -21.20
N ASP A 427 -2.63 -15.28 -22.38
CA ASP A 427 -1.59 -16.30 -22.45
C ASP A 427 -0.21 -15.64 -22.39
N CYS A 428 0.84 -16.43 -22.21
CA CYS A 428 2.17 -15.87 -22.01
C CYS A 428 2.93 -15.58 -23.31
N ARG A 429 2.24 -15.47 -24.45
CA ARG A 429 2.91 -15.35 -25.77
C ARG A 429 3.68 -14.06 -25.95
N GLU A 430 3.17 -12.97 -25.40
CA GLU A 430 3.79 -11.64 -25.47
C GLU A 430 4.48 -11.27 -24.14
N TYR A 431 4.55 -12.20 -23.18
CA TYR A 431 5.28 -11.98 -21.94
C TYR A 431 6.79 -12.03 -22.19
N GLU A 432 7.43 -10.87 -22.05
CA GLU A 432 8.87 -10.72 -22.02
C GLU A 432 9.38 -10.60 -20.58
N PRO A 433 10.26 -11.49 -20.09
CA PRO A 433 10.86 -11.38 -18.76
C PRO A 433 11.66 -10.08 -18.59
N PRO A 434 11.73 -9.49 -17.38
CA PRO A 434 12.59 -8.34 -17.15
C PRO A 434 14.07 -8.75 -17.18
N SER A 435 14.93 -7.86 -17.68
CA SER A 435 16.38 -8.00 -17.56
C SER A 435 16.82 -7.60 -16.16
N SER A 436 17.83 -8.30 -15.64
CA SER A 436 18.33 -8.10 -14.27
C SER A 436 19.80 -7.68 -14.25
N ALA A 437 20.13 -6.72 -13.38
CA ALA A 437 21.52 -6.37 -13.06
C ALA A 437 21.69 -6.29 -11.53
N VAL A 438 22.88 -6.59 -11.01
CA VAL A 438 23.10 -6.71 -9.57
C VAL A 438 24.40 -6.06 -9.08
N VAL A 439 24.33 -5.47 -7.89
CA VAL A 439 25.46 -5.00 -7.09
C VAL A 439 25.48 -5.77 -5.78
N PHE A 440 26.58 -6.42 -5.43
CA PHE A 440 26.68 -7.27 -4.23
C PHE A 440 28.12 -7.34 -3.70
N GLY A 441 28.32 -7.77 -2.45
CA GLY A 441 29.66 -7.89 -1.87
C GLY A 441 30.39 -6.54 -1.76
N ASP A 442 31.66 -6.49 -2.17
CA ASP A 442 32.61 -5.40 -1.95
C ASP A 442 33.06 -4.60 -3.20
N PRO A 443 32.17 -3.75 -3.72
CA PRO A 443 31.04 -4.18 -4.52
C PRO A 443 31.48 -4.80 -5.86
N HIS A 444 30.99 -6.02 -6.11
CA HIS A 444 30.92 -6.67 -7.41
C HIS A 444 29.67 -6.25 -8.16
N PHE A 445 29.80 -6.09 -9.47
CA PHE A 445 28.74 -5.70 -10.38
C PHE A 445 28.54 -6.79 -11.43
N ILE A 446 27.28 -7.02 -11.80
CA ILE A 446 26.89 -7.72 -13.02
C ILE A 446 25.91 -6.80 -13.75
N THR A 447 26.29 -6.34 -14.95
CA THR A 447 25.46 -5.48 -15.81
C THR A 447 24.29 -6.24 -16.42
N PHE A 448 23.36 -5.52 -17.06
CA PHE A 448 22.21 -6.15 -17.73
C PHE A 448 22.62 -7.09 -18.87
N ASP A 449 23.74 -6.82 -19.56
CA ASP A 449 24.26 -7.67 -20.63
C ASP A 449 25.29 -8.71 -20.13
N GLY A 450 25.45 -8.84 -18.81
CA GLY A 450 26.20 -9.91 -18.15
C GLY A 450 27.69 -9.65 -17.90
N VAL A 451 28.16 -8.41 -18.04
CA VAL A 451 29.55 -8.04 -17.71
C VAL A 451 29.75 -8.06 -16.20
N SER A 452 30.67 -8.91 -15.73
CA SER A 452 31.08 -8.98 -14.33
C SER A 452 32.36 -8.20 -14.08
N TYR A 453 32.35 -7.30 -13.10
CA TYR A 453 33.52 -6.51 -12.71
C TYR A 453 33.45 -6.08 -11.23
N THR A 454 34.56 -5.57 -10.70
CA THR A 454 34.66 -5.10 -9.30
C THR A 454 35.03 -3.62 -9.28
N PHE A 455 34.33 -2.82 -8.47
CA PHE A 455 34.57 -1.38 -8.39
C PHE A 455 34.54 -0.87 -6.95
N ASN A 456 35.72 -0.74 -6.34
CA ASN A 456 35.89 -0.27 -4.95
C ASN A 456 36.01 1.27 -4.85
N GLY A 457 35.10 1.99 -5.51
CA GLY A 457 34.98 3.44 -5.37
C GLY A 457 34.38 3.83 -4.01
N LYS A 458 34.77 5.00 -3.48
CA LYS A 458 34.09 5.65 -2.35
C LYS A 458 33.33 6.86 -2.90
N GLY A 459 32.02 6.86 -2.76
CA GLY A 459 31.18 7.97 -3.20
C GLY A 459 29.76 7.56 -3.54
N GLU A 460 29.06 8.45 -4.24
CA GLU A 460 27.71 8.22 -4.76
C GLU A 460 27.78 8.06 -6.27
N TYR A 461 27.31 6.91 -6.76
CA TYR A 461 27.44 6.52 -8.16
C TYR A 461 26.09 6.27 -8.80
N THR A 462 25.95 6.70 -10.05
CA THR A 462 24.76 6.41 -10.86
C THR A 462 24.79 4.95 -11.33
N LEU A 463 23.87 4.13 -10.82
CA LEU A 463 23.71 2.75 -11.23
C LEU A 463 22.92 2.66 -12.55
N VAL A 464 21.81 3.37 -12.61
CA VAL A 464 20.93 3.47 -13.79
C VAL A 464 20.43 4.90 -13.91
N THR A 465 20.47 5.45 -15.12
CA THR A 465 19.77 6.68 -15.49
C THR A 465 19.02 6.48 -16.80
N HIS A 466 17.76 6.88 -16.80
CA HIS A 466 16.83 6.86 -17.93
C HIS A 466 15.85 8.03 -17.77
N ARG A 467 15.09 8.38 -18.81
CA ARG A 467 14.10 9.49 -18.74
C ARG A 467 12.99 9.26 -17.71
N LEU A 468 12.74 8.02 -17.33
CA LEU A 468 11.68 7.61 -16.38
C LEU A 468 12.21 7.14 -15.02
N LEU A 469 13.52 6.94 -14.86
CA LEU A 469 14.06 6.29 -13.69
C LEU A 469 15.50 6.70 -13.45
N ARG A 470 15.83 7.04 -12.20
CA ARG A 470 17.22 7.21 -11.76
C ARG A 470 17.45 6.39 -10.50
N ILE A 471 18.54 5.62 -10.50
CA ILE A 471 18.99 4.81 -9.37
C ILE A 471 20.45 5.16 -9.07
N GLN A 472 20.74 5.48 -7.82
CA GLN A 472 22.08 5.79 -7.34
C GLN A 472 22.44 4.90 -6.15
N GLY A 473 23.70 4.50 -6.07
CA GLY A 473 24.25 3.73 -4.95
C GLY A 473 25.33 4.53 -4.22
N ARG A 474 25.27 4.55 -2.90
CA ARG A 474 26.34 5.08 -2.03
C ARG A 474 27.23 3.95 -1.57
N THR A 475 28.53 4.15 -1.71
CA THR A 475 29.57 3.19 -1.29
C THR A 475 30.51 3.85 -0.28
N GLU A 476 30.73 3.15 0.83
CA GLU A 476 31.57 3.64 1.93
C GLU A 476 32.62 2.59 2.33
N PRO A 477 33.76 3.00 2.91
CA PRO A 477 34.80 2.07 3.33
C PRO A 477 34.27 1.04 4.34
N VAL A 478 34.72 -0.20 4.21
CA VAL A 478 34.51 -1.22 5.23
C VAL A 478 35.28 -0.81 6.50
N ASN A 479 34.62 -0.85 7.67
CA ASN A 479 35.24 -0.52 8.96
C ASN A 479 36.13 -1.66 9.47
N GLU A 480 37.09 -2.10 8.66
CA GLU A 480 38.10 -3.10 9.02
C GLU A 480 39.50 -2.59 8.65
N THR A 481 40.41 -2.60 9.63
CA THR A 481 41.75 -1.99 9.52
C THR A 481 42.69 -2.66 8.51
N SER A 482 42.25 -3.74 7.87
CA SER A 482 43.09 -4.63 7.03
C SER A 482 42.61 -4.76 5.59
N ILE A 483 41.49 -4.16 5.19
CA ILE A 483 40.92 -4.33 3.84
C ILE A 483 40.63 -2.95 3.24
N ASN A 484 41.31 -2.63 2.12
CA ASN A 484 41.00 -1.45 1.31
C ASN A 484 39.83 -1.78 0.35
N ALA A 485 38.63 -1.91 0.92
CA ALA A 485 37.41 -2.17 0.17
C ALA A 485 36.29 -1.20 0.59
N THR A 486 35.30 -1.06 -0.29
CA THR A 486 34.05 -0.37 0.01
C THR A 486 32.88 -1.34 -0.01
N MET A 487 31.77 -0.94 0.59
CA MET A 487 30.50 -1.67 0.52
C MET A 487 29.37 -0.71 0.19
N LEU A 488 28.30 -1.25 -0.41
CA LEU A 488 27.08 -0.49 -0.67
C LEU A 488 26.36 -0.22 0.67
N THR A 489 26.14 1.06 1.00
CA THR A 489 25.47 1.46 2.26
C THR A 489 24.13 2.14 2.05
N SER A 490 23.84 2.63 0.84
CA SER A 490 22.53 3.19 0.49
C SER A 490 22.23 3.04 -0.99
N VAL A 491 20.95 2.89 -1.34
CA VAL A 491 20.42 2.98 -2.69
C VAL A 491 19.26 3.97 -2.70
N ALA A 492 19.39 5.03 -3.50
CA ALA A 492 18.35 6.02 -3.71
C ALA A 492 17.78 5.87 -5.13
N MET A 493 16.46 5.94 -5.24
CA MET A 493 15.73 5.74 -6.50
C MET A 493 14.56 6.71 -6.61
N GLU A 494 14.33 7.21 -7.83
CA GLU A 494 13.24 8.12 -8.13
C GLU A 494 12.72 7.89 -9.56
N ASN A 495 11.41 8.05 -9.73
CA ASN A 495 10.85 8.39 -11.03
C ASN A 495 11.02 9.92 -11.20
N ILE A 496 11.58 10.36 -12.33
CA ILE A 496 11.98 11.76 -12.51
C ILE A 496 10.75 12.67 -12.37
N ARG A 497 10.73 13.52 -11.30
CA ARG A 497 9.70 14.50 -10.86
C ARG A 497 8.91 14.15 -9.61
N PHE A 498 9.16 13.00 -9.00
CA PHE A 498 8.40 12.54 -7.84
C PHE A 498 9.30 12.26 -6.64
N ASN A 499 8.78 11.51 -5.67
CA ASN A 499 9.42 11.28 -4.39
C ASN A 499 10.69 10.43 -4.54
N ILE A 500 11.70 10.72 -3.73
CA ILE A 500 12.91 9.90 -3.62
C ILE A 500 12.66 8.84 -2.57
N ILE A 501 12.79 7.58 -2.97
CA ILE A 501 12.87 6.46 -2.04
C ILE A 501 14.35 6.12 -1.82
N GLU A 502 14.80 6.18 -0.56
CA GLU A 502 16.13 5.73 -0.15
C GLU A 502 16.00 4.47 0.70
N VAL A 503 16.76 3.44 0.35
CA VAL A 503 16.95 2.26 1.20
C VAL A 503 18.40 2.23 1.64
N ARG A 504 18.65 2.31 2.95
CA ARG A 504 20.00 2.40 3.50
C ARG A 504 20.23 1.43 4.64
N LEU A 505 21.49 1.11 4.85
CA LEU A 505 21.92 0.30 5.98
C LEU A 505 21.83 1.13 7.27
N ALA A 506 21.16 0.59 8.30
CA ALA A 506 21.12 1.23 9.61
C ALA A 506 22.53 1.28 10.25
N SER A 507 22.80 2.22 11.15
CA SER A 507 24.14 2.41 11.74
C SER A 507 24.70 1.18 12.46
N ALA A 508 23.83 0.26 12.93
CA ALA A 508 24.24 -1.00 13.56
C ALA A 508 24.48 -2.15 12.55
N HIS A 509 24.31 -1.88 11.25
CA HIS A 509 24.47 -2.83 10.12
C HIS A 509 23.65 -4.13 10.24
N ASN A 510 22.51 -4.10 10.93
CA ASN A 510 21.66 -5.28 11.19
C ASN A 510 20.28 -5.23 10.53
N HIS A 511 19.88 -4.09 9.96
CA HIS A 511 18.63 -3.92 9.21
C HIS A 511 18.74 -2.78 8.20
N LEU A 512 17.76 -2.72 7.31
CA LEU A 512 17.56 -1.67 6.31
C LEU A 512 16.55 -0.65 6.84
N GLU A 513 16.86 0.62 6.65
CA GLU A 513 15.92 1.74 6.81
C GLU A 513 15.41 2.16 5.44
N VAL A 514 14.11 2.45 5.34
CA VAL A 514 13.49 3.01 4.15
C VAL A 514 13.08 4.45 4.45
N LEU A 515 13.38 5.36 3.54
CA LEU A 515 13.05 6.78 3.66
C LEU A 515 12.34 7.26 2.40
N GLN A 516 11.35 8.13 2.57
CA GLN A 516 10.73 8.90 1.49
C GLN A 516 11.08 10.37 1.71
N ASN A 517 11.74 11.02 0.75
CA ASN A 517 12.17 12.42 0.86
C ASN A 517 12.83 12.73 2.22
N HIS A 518 13.76 11.87 2.64
CA HIS A 518 14.47 11.93 3.93
C HIS A 518 13.65 11.62 5.20
N LYS A 519 12.33 11.40 5.10
CA LYS A 519 11.49 10.94 6.22
C LYS A 519 11.57 9.42 6.32
N THR A 520 12.03 8.90 7.47
CA THR A 520 12.04 7.46 7.74
C THR A 520 10.62 6.91 7.81
N LEU A 521 10.40 5.80 7.10
CA LEU A 521 9.15 5.05 7.09
C LEU A 521 9.22 3.86 8.04
N SER A 522 8.13 3.63 8.79
CA SER A 522 7.99 2.45 9.64
C SER A 522 7.23 1.36 8.89
N PHE A 523 7.75 0.13 8.87
CA PHE A 523 7.06 -1.07 8.36
C PHE A 523 6.63 -2.02 9.50
N ALA A 524 6.47 -1.48 10.71
CA ALA A 524 6.11 -2.27 11.89
C ALA A 524 4.64 -2.73 11.89
N GLU A 525 3.74 -1.95 11.29
CA GLU A 525 2.31 -2.29 11.19
C GLU A 525 1.94 -2.86 9.82
N GLN A 526 2.58 -2.38 8.75
CA GLN A 526 2.31 -2.76 7.37
C GLN A 526 3.61 -3.14 6.67
N SER A 527 3.59 -4.22 5.89
CA SER A 527 4.70 -4.62 5.02
C SER A 527 4.64 -3.97 3.64
N TRP A 528 3.56 -3.27 3.29
CA TRP A 528 3.34 -2.69 1.97
C TRP A 528 2.87 -1.24 2.08
N MET A 529 3.43 -0.35 1.27
CA MET A 529 3.01 1.05 1.17
C MET A 529 2.86 1.50 -0.29
N ASN A 530 1.80 2.26 -0.55
CA ASN A 530 1.55 2.94 -1.81
C ASN A 530 1.97 4.41 -1.70
N PHE A 531 2.67 4.89 -2.72
CA PHE A 531 2.97 6.30 -2.97
C PHE A 531 2.44 6.68 -4.35
N ASP A 532 2.44 7.97 -4.69
CA ASP A 532 1.89 8.47 -5.95
C ASP A 532 2.52 7.82 -7.20
N ASP A 533 3.81 7.49 -7.13
CA ASP A 533 4.63 7.05 -8.25
C ASP A 533 5.48 5.80 -7.95
N SER A 534 5.29 5.19 -6.79
CA SER A 534 6.06 4.02 -6.36
C SER A 534 5.31 3.18 -5.34
N PHE A 535 5.71 1.91 -5.27
CA PHE A 535 5.20 0.95 -4.29
C PHE A 535 6.38 0.38 -3.54
N VAL A 536 6.26 0.21 -2.23
CA VAL A 536 7.34 -0.34 -1.40
C VAL A 536 6.82 -1.53 -0.60
N PHE A 537 7.50 -2.67 -0.76
CA PHE A 537 7.26 -3.89 -0.03
C PHE A 537 8.45 -4.23 0.87
N CYS A 538 8.21 -4.29 2.18
CA CYS A 538 9.20 -4.61 3.20
C CYS A 538 8.61 -5.67 4.15
N PRO A 539 8.66 -6.97 3.79
CA PRO A 539 8.15 -8.05 4.64
C PRO A 539 9.03 -8.32 5.86
N THR A 540 10.31 -7.94 5.79
CA THR A 540 11.26 -8.08 6.89
C THR A 540 12.21 -6.88 6.87
N PRO A 541 12.82 -6.51 8.01
CA PRO A 541 13.82 -5.43 8.05
C PRO A 541 15.08 -5.68 7.20
N THR A 542 15.19 -6.84 6.55
CA THR A 542 16.32 -7.20 5.68
C THR A 542 15.96 -7.34 4.19
N ASN A 543 14.68 -7.22 3.83
CA ASN A 543 14.23 -7.36 2.44
C ASN A 543 13.31 -6.18 2.09
N VAL A 544 13.74 -5.33 1.16
CA VAL A 544 12.95 -4.21 0.64
C VAL A 544 12.86 -4.32 -0.88
N THR A 545 11.66 -4.28 -1.44
CA THR A 545 11.43 -4.17 -2.88
C THR A 545 10.72 -2.86 -3.16
N VAL A 546 11.24 -2.07 -4.09
CA VAL A 546 10.62 -0.84 -4.58
C VAL A 546 10.20 -1.07 -6.03
N MET A 547 8.96 -0.76 -6.37
CA MET A 547 8.34 -1.02 -7.67
C MET A 547 7.80 0.29 -8.25
N PHE A 548 7.88 0.44 -9.57
CA PHE A 548 7.49 1.65 -10.27
C PHE A 548 6.42 1.38 -11.35
N PRO A 549 5.56 2.38 -11.65
CA PRO A 549 4.60 2.34 -12.77
C PRO A 549 5.21 2.13 -14.17
N SER A 550 6.54 2.12 -14.29
CA SER A 550 7.25 1.77 -15.52
C SER A 550 7.50 0.26 -15.65
N GLY A 551 7.11 -0.54 -14.65
CA GLY A 551 7.46 -1.95 -14.51
C GLY A 551 8.86 -2.20 -13.94
N ALA A 552 9.63 -1.15 -13.67
CA ALA A 552 10.94 -1.28 -13.03
C ALA A 552 10.80 -1.73 -11.56
N GLY A 553 11.66 -2.64 -11.14
CA GLY A 553 11.78 -3.11 -9.76
C GLY A 553 13.20 -2.95 -9.21
N VAL A 554 13.33 -2.62 -7.94
CA VAL A 554 14.61 -2.57 -7.23
C VAL A 554 14.50 -3.38 -5.95
N GLU A 555 15.23 -4.49 -5.89
CA GLU A 555 15.30 -5.35 -4.72
C GLU A 555 16.56 -5.04 -3.93
N VAL A 556 16.39 -4.68 -2.66
CA VAL A 556 17.48 -4.50 -1.72
C VAL A 556 17.39 -5.58 -0.65
N ARG A 557 18.46 -6.36 -0.48
CA ARG A 557 18.53 -7.50 0.43
C ARG A 557 19.76 -7.35 1.32
N LEU A 558 19.57 -7.43 2.64
CA LEU A 558 20.64 -7.49 3.61
C LEU A 558 20.94 -8.94 3.96
N ARG A 559 22.17 -9.39 3.69
CA ARG A 559 22.65 -10.74 4.01
C ARG A 559 24.04 -10.62 4.61
N GLU A 560 24.22 -11.22 5.79
CA GLU A 560 25.51 -11.27 6.49
C GLU A 560 26.20 -9.89 6.63
N GLY A 561 25.41 -8.84 6.87
CA GLY A 561 25.90 -7.47 7.04
C GLY A 561 26.20 -6.70 5.74
N THR A 562 26.01 -7.33 4.58
CA THR A 562 26.22 -6.69 3.27
C THR A 562 24.91 -6.47 2.53
N MET A 563 24.80 -5.31 1.87
CA MET A 563 23.64 -4.97 1.06
C MET A 563 23.84 -5.45 -0.38
N THR A 564 22.88 -6.22 -0.87
CA THR A 564 22.77 -6.63 -2.28
C THR A 564 21.62 -5.88 -2.93
N THR A 565 21.83 -5.36 -4.13
CA THR A 565 20.83 -4.63 -4.90
C THR A 565 20.66 -5.23 -6.27
N THR A 566 19.48 -5.74 -6.56
CA THR A 566 19.08 -6.24 -7.89
C THR A 566 18.13 -5.22 -8.52
N VAL A 567 18.42 -4.80 -9.75
CA VAL A 567 17.54 -3.94 -10.55
C VAL A 567 16.92 -4.80 -11.64
N LEU A 568 15.60 -4.74 -11.76
CA LEU A 568 14.79 -5.42 -12.77
C LEU A 568 14.20 -4.37 -13.70
N LEU A 569 14.49 -4.45 -14.99
CA LEU A 569 13.97 -3.52 -16.00
C LEU A 569 13.25 -4.28 -17.11
N PRO A 570 12.04 -3.85 -17.51
CA PRO A 570 11.35 -4.43 -18.66
C PRO A 570 11.97 -3.95 -19.99
N GLU A 571 11.57 -4.60 -21.09
CA GLU A 571 12.17 -4.42 -22.43
C GLU A 571 12.13 -2.96 -22.93
N GLU A 572 11.20 -2.12 -22.44
CA GLU A 572 11.10 -0.71 -22.85
C GLU A 572 12.31 0.14 -22.45
N PHE A 573 13.17 -0.36 -21.56
CA PHE A 573 14.42 0.30 -21.15
C PHE A 573 15.60 -0.04 -22.06
N LYS A 574 15.48 -1.04 -22.92
CA LYS A 574 16.57 -1.56 -23.74
C LYS A 574 17.25 -0.50 -24.60
N GLY A 575 18.57 -0.43 -24.53
CA GLY A 575 19.42 0.51 -25.26
C GLY A 575 19.23 1.99 -24.91
N SER A 576 18.45 2.30 -23.86
CA SER A 576 18.07 3.67 -23.50
C SER A 576 18.56 4.10 -22.12
N ILE A 577 19.11 3.16 -21.33
CA ILE A 577 19.70 3.44 -20.02
C ILE A 577 21.19 3.78 -20.14
N ARG A 578 21.74 4.37 -19.07
CA ARG A 578 23.18 4.49 -18.85
C ARG A 578 23.51 4.33 -17.37
N GLY A 579 24.72 3.93 -17.04
CA GLY A 579 25.21 3.92 -15.66
C GLY A 579 26.21 2.78 -15.44
N LEU A 580 26.51 2.50 -14.17
CA LEU A 580 27.37 1.38 -13.80
C LEU A 580 26.77 0.00 -14.13
N LEU A 581 25.46 -0.09 -14.36
CA LEU A 581 24.82 -1.35 -14.77
C LEU A 581 24.74 -1.54 -16.29
N GLY A 582 25.45 -0.70 -17.07
CA GLY A 582 25.55 -0.85 -18.51
C GLY A 582 24.52 -0.04 -19.29
N ASN A 583 24.24 -0.49 -20.52
CA ASN A 583 23.27 0.16 -21.42
C ASN A 583 22.07 -0.73 -21.81
N MET A 584 22.12 -2.03 -21.46
CA MET A 584 21.06 -3.03 -21.68
C MET A 584 20.71 -3.11 -23.17
N ASN A 585 21.65 -3.48 -24.05
CA ASN A 585 21.42 -3.60 -25.50
C ASN A 585 21.72 -5.00 -26.05
N ASP A 586 21.91 -5.99 -25.18
CA ASP A 586 22.35 -7.36 -25.47
C ASP A 586 23.81 -7.47 -26.01
N ASP A 587 24.64 -6.42 -25.91
CA ASP A 587 26.07 -6.46 -26.27
C ASP A 587 26.99 -6.15 -25.07
N PRO A 588 27.59 -7.17 -24.41
CA PRO A 588 28.48 -6.96 -23.26
C PRO A 588 29.77 -6.18 -23.58
N LYS A 589 30.05 -5.85 -24.84
CA LYS A 589 31.29 -5.15 -25.23
C LYS A 589 31.21 -3.65 -25.03
N ASP A 590 30.02 -3.06 -24.92
CA ASP A 590 29.83 -1.61 -24.83
C ASP A 590 29.12 -1.15 -23.53
N ASP A 591 29.01 -2.07 -22.56
CA ASP A 591 28.52 -1.76 -21.22
C ASP A 591 29.44 -0.83 -20.43
N LEU A 592 30.76 -0.99 -20.62
CA LEU A 592 31.80 -0.29 -19.88
C LEU A 592 32.61 0.58 -20.84
N VAL A 593 32.06 1.73 -21.21
CA VAL A 593 32.65 2.66 -22.18
C VAL A 593 33.14 3.92 -21.47
N HIS A 594 34.37 4.32 -21.77
CA HIS A 594 34.95 5.57 -21.30
C HIS A 594 34.22 6.78 -21.91
N SER A 595 34.38 7.96 -21.30
CA SER A 595 33.82 9.22 -21.82
C SER A 595 34.27 9.59 -23.25
N ASN A 596 35.37 9.00 -23.73
CA ASN A 596 35.87 9.15 -25.09
C ASN A 596 35.26 8.14 -26.10
N GLY A 597 34.31 7.31 -25.67
CA GLY A 597 33.63 6.31 -26.50
C GLY A 597 34.39 4.99 -26.71
N GLN A 598 35.54 4.80 -26.06
CA GLN A 598 36.29 3.53 -26.15
C GLN A 598 35.84 2.55 -25.06
N PRO A 599 35.62 1.27 -25.38
CA PRO A 599 35.30 0.24 -24.40
C PRO A 599 36.53 -0.12 -23.56
N VAL A 600 36.29 -0.47 -22.30
CA VAL A 600 37.32 -0.98 -21.40
C VAL A 600 37.83 -2.32 -21.89
N GLN A 601 39.15 -2.46 -21.93
CA GLN A 601 39.84 -3.63 -22.47
C GLN A 601 40.10 -4.68 -21.40
N ASN A 602 40.27 -4.26 -20.14
CA ASN A 602 40.56 -5.16 -19.03
C ASN A 602 39.73 -4.83 -17.78
N TYR A 603 38.63 -5.56 -17.59
CA TYR A 603 37.75 -5.45 -16.41
C TYR A 603 38.42 -5.83 -15.09
N SER A 604 39.57 -6.52 -15.13
CA SER A 604 40.37 -6.85 -13.94
C SER A 604 41.38 -5.76 -13.57
N ASN A 605 41.52 -4.69 -14.37
CA ASN A 605 42.39 -3.56 -14.07
C ASN A 605 41.62 -2.50 -13.25
N PRO A 606 41.87 -2.36 -11.94
CA PRO A 606 41.09 -1.46 -11.09
C PRO A 606 41.20 0.01 -11.51
N GLU A 607 42.33 0.44 -12.07
CA GLU A 607 42.52 1.83 -12.50
C GLU A 607 41.67 2.17 -13.73
N GLU A 608 41.54 1.21 -14.65
CA GLU A 608 40.73 1.36 -15.87
C GLU A 608 39.24 1.42 -15.53
N VAL A 609 38.78 0.52 -14.66
CA VAL A 609 37.40 0.49 -14.15
C VAL A 609 37.10 1.75 -13.33
N PHE A 610 38.04 2.20 -12.48
CA PHE A 610 37.84 3.40 -11.66
C PHE A 610 37.60 4.66 -12.49
N ARG A 611 38.30 4.79 -13.63
CA ARG A 611 38.09 5.92 -14.55
C ARG A 611 36.68 5.94 -15.15
N ILE A 612 36.02 4.79 -15.29
CA ILE A 612 34.60 4.76 -15.69
C ILE A 612 33.72 5.22 -14.54
N GLY A 613 33.91 4.64 -13.35
CA GLY A 613 33.09 4.97 -12.18
C GLY A 613 33.16 6.45 -11.82
N ALA A 614 34.32 7.09 -12.00
CA ALA A 614 34.49 8.53 -11.84
C ALA A 614 33.56 9.36 -12.75
N ASN A 615 33.19 8.87 -13.95
CA ASN A 615 32.26 9.58 -14.85
C ASN A 615 30.81 9.54 -14.34
N PHE A 616 30.49 8.58 -13.46
CA PHE A 616 29.16 8.41 -12.88
C PHE A 616 29.09 8.83 -11.42
N CYS A 617 30.17 9.39 -10.87
CA CYS A 617 30.24 9.98 -9.54
C CYS A 617 29.54 11.34 -9.55
N LYS A 618 28.68 11.59 -8.56
CA LYS A 618 28.14 12.93 -8.29
C LYS A 618 29.02 13.72 -7.34
#